data_AF-A0A925Y4T9-F1
#
_entry.id   AF-A0A925Y4T9-F1
#
_cell.length_a   1.000
_cell.length_b   1.000
_cell.length_c   1.000
_cell.angle_alpha   90.00
_cell.angle_beta   90.00
_cell.angle_gamma   90.00
#
_symmetry.space_group_name_H-M   'P 1'
#
loop_
_entity.id
_entity.type
_entity.pdbx_description
1 polymer ?
#
loop_
_entity_poly.entity_id
_entity_poly.type
_entity_poly.pdbx_seq_one_letter_code
_entity_poly.pdbx_strand_id
1 'polypeptide(L)' 'MFKELAVAGKLTPAQALFAGPTAPAEELYDLQADPGQLVNLVQEPARAADLTRLRTALAQWRTEIGDGGANP' A
#
# COMPACT_ATOMS: atom_id res chain seq x y z
N MET A 1 -21.15 4.40 10.87
CA MET A 1 -20.22 3.38 10.34
C MET A 1 -19.21 4.03 9.38
N PHE A 2 -18.00 3.48 9.19
CA PHE A 2 -16.94 4.13 8.36
C PHE A 2 -17.38 4.50 6.94
N LYS A 3 -18.25 3.68 6.30
CA LYS A 3 -18.85 4.01 4.99
C LYS A 3 -19.63 5.32 5.00
N GLU A 4 -20.40 5.60 6.05
CA GLU A 4 -21.19 6.83 6.16
C GLU A 4 -20.29 8.05 6.37
N LEU A 5 -19.21 7.89 7.14
CA LEU A 5 -18.20 8.93 7.33
C LEU A 5 -17.43 9.21 6.03
N ALA A 6 -17.13 8.18 5.24
CA ALA A 6 -16.51 8.30 3.93
C ALA A 6 -17.40 9.11 2.97
N VAL A 7 -18.68 8.74 2.86
CA VAL A 7 -19.67 9.46 2.03
C VAL A 7 -19.84 10.91 2.51
N ALA A 8 -19.81 11.14 3.82
CA ALA A 8 -19.97 12.48 4.41
C ALA A 8 -18.68 13.34 4.38
N GLY A 9 -17.55 12.81 3.89
CA GLY A 9 -16.26 13.52 3.90
C GLY A 9 -15.70 13.79 5.31
N LYS A 10 -16.06 12.97 6.30
CA LYS A 10 -15.73 13.15 7.73
C LYS A 10 -14.68 12.16 8.25
N LEU A 11 -14.01 11.42 7.37
CA LEU A 11 -12.91 10.56 7.78
C LEU A 11 -11.74 11.41 8.26
N THR A 12 -11.08 10.97 9.33
CA THR A 12 -9.75 11.51 9.64
C THR A 12 -8.77 11.08 8.56
N PRO A 13 -7.62 11.76 8.38
CA PRO A 13 -6.62 11.36 7.41
C PRO A 13 -6.20 9.88 7.54
N ALA A 14 -5.97 9.41 8.77
CA ALA A 14 -5.64 8.00 9.02
C ALA A 14 -6.78 7.04 8.67
N GLN A 15 -8.04 7.42 8.88
CA GLN A 15 -9.19 6.60 8.46
C GLN A 15 -9.38 6.60 6.95
N ALA A 16 -9.04 7.70 6.28
CA ALA A 16 -9.12 7.84 4.83
C ALA A 16 -8.09 6.96 4.09
N LEU A 17 -6.97 6.62 4.72
CA LEU A 17 -6.00 5.66 4.15
C LEU A 17 -6.64 4.29 3.90
N PHE A 18 -7.54 3.85 4.78
CA PHE A 18 -8.16 2.52 4.68
C PHE A 18 -9.59 2.53 4.12
N ALA A 19 -10.36 3.58 4.44
CA ALA A 19 -11.78 3.68 4.09
C ALA A 19 -12.07 4.78 3.06
N GLY A 20 -11.03 5.39 2.49
CA GLY A 20 -11.15 6.38 1.43
C GLY A 20 -11.74 5.79 0.14
N PRO A 21 -12.18 6.65 -0.78
CA PRO A 21 -12.80 6.21 -2.03
C PRO A 21 -11.82 5.57 -3.03
N THR A 22 -10.52 5.77 -2.83
CA THR A 22 -9.45 5.29 -3.72
C THR A 22 -8.30 4.73 -2.90
N ALA A 23 -7.79 3.57 -3.30
CA ALA A 23 -6.55 3.01 -2.77
C ALA A 23 -5.38 3.33 -3.71
N PRO A 24 -4.18 3.60 -3.19
CA PRO A 24 -2.98 3.69 -4.02
C PRO A 24 -2.69 2.34 -4.70
N ALA A 25 -2.06 2.39 -5.87
CA ALA A 25 -1.70 1.18 -6.62
C ALA A 25 -0.64 0.33 -5.90
N GLU A 26 0.21 0.98 -5.10
CA GLU A 26 1.28 0.33 -4.34
C GLU A 26 1.59 1.13 -3.07
N GLU A 27 1.97 0.40 -2.02
CA GLU A 27 2.28 0.95 -0.70
C GLU A 27 3.57 0.32 -0.17
N LEU A 28 4.42 1.15 0.45
CA LEU A 28 5.64 0.72 1.12
C LEU A 28 5.69 1.32 2.52
N TYR A 29 5.83 0.47 3.54
CA TYR A 29 5.87 0.91 4.94
C TYR A 29 7.13 0.42 5.65
N ASP A 30 7.66 1.27 6.52
CA ASP A 30 8.68 0.89 7.48
C ASP A 30 7.98 0.50 8.78
N LEU A 31 7.78 -0.81 9.01
CA LEU A 31 7.00 -1.30 10.16
C LEU A 31 7.67 -1.05 11.51
N GLN A 32 8.97 -0.75 11.54
CA GLN A 32 9.67 -0.43 12.80
C GLN A 32 9.43 1.03 13.17
N ALA A 33 9.54 1.94 12.20
CA ALA A 33 9.31 3.36 12.41
C ALA A 33 7.81 3.73 12.42
N ASP A 34 6.99 2.99 11.68
CA ASP A 34 5.55 3.21 11.50
C ASP A 34 4.78 1.89 11.60
N PRO A 35 4.57 1.35 12.83
CA PRO A 35 3.76 0.15 13.03
C PRO A 35 2.30 0.30 12.57
N GLY A 36 1.81 1.54 12.48
CA GLY A 36 0.46 1.88 12.05
C GLY A 36 0.27 1.92 10.54
N GLN A 37 1.35 1.82 9.75
CA GLN A 37 1.31 1.88 8.28
C GLN A 37 0.58 3.13 7.77
N LEU A 38 0.81 4.27 8.43
CA LEU A 38 0.17 5.54 8.11
C LEU A 38 0.97 6.36 7.08
N VAL A 39 2.25 6.06 6.89
CA VAL A 39 3.17 6.81 6.02
C VAL A 39 3.62 5.92 4.86
N ASN A 40 2.97 6.07 3.70
CA ASN A 40 3.37 5.36 2.49
C ASN A 40 4.66 5.97 1.91
N LEU A 41 5.73 5.19 1.89
CA LEU A 41 7.08 5.54 1.46
C LEU A 41 7.36 5.21 -0.02
N VAL A 42 6.35 4.85 -0.81
CA VAL A 42 6.56 4.39 -2.20
C VAL A 42 7.24 5.44 -3.09
N GLN A 43 7.07 6.73 -2.79
CA GLN A 43 7.70 7.84 -3.53
C GLN A 43 9.00 8.33 -2.90
N GLU A 44 9.44 7.76 -1.77
CA GLU A 44 10.65 8.20 -1.08
C GLU A 44 11.90 7.70 -1.80
N PRO A 45 12.75 8.60 -2.36
CA PRO A 45 13.92 8.18 -3.12
C PRO A 45 14.89 7.33 -2.29
N ALA A 46 14.99 7.61 -0.98
CA ALA A 46 15.80 6.85 -0.04
C ALA A 46 15.34 5.39 0.15
N ARG A 47 14.14 5.03 -0.30
CA ARG A 47 13.56 3.68 -0.22
C ARG A 47 13.51 2.95 -1.57
N ALA A 48 14.02 3.56 -2.64
CA ALA A 48 13.96 2.99 -3.99
C ALA A 48 14.61 1.58 -4.11
N ALA A 49 15.69 1.34 -3.36
CA ALA A 49 16.36 0.06 -3.35
C ALA A 49 15.49 -1.05 -2.71
N ASP A 50 14.88 -0.76 -1.56
CA ASP A 50 13.96 -1.69 -0.90
C ASP A 50 12.72 -1.95 -1.74
N LEU A 51 12.16 -0.90 -2.35
CA LEU A 51 11.00 -1.01 -3.23
C LEU A 51 11.30 -1.95 -4.41
N THR A 52 12.46 -1.78 -5.05
CA THR A 52 12.89 -2.66 -6.14
C THR A 52 13.09 -4.10 -5.68
N ARG A 53 13.73 -4.30 -4.52
CA ARG A 53 13.95 -5.63 -3.95
C ARG A 53 12.63 -6.36 -3.68
N LEU A 54 11.67 -5.68 -3.06
CA LEU A 54 10.38 -6.27 -2.70
C LEU A 54 9.50 -6.54 -3.93
N ARG A 55 9.49 -5.63 -4.92
CA ARG A 55 8.80 -5.87 -6.21
C ARG A 55 9.33 -7.10 -6.93
N THR A 56 10.65 -7.24 -7.00
CA THR A 56 11.28 -8.42 -7.63
C THR A 56 10.94 -9.70 -6.89
N ALA A 57 11.01 -9.71 -5.55
CA ALA A 57 10.64 -10.87 -4.75
C ALA A 57 9.17 -11.28 -4.95
N LEU A 58 8.26 -10.29 -5.01
CA LEU A 58 6.84 -10.55 -5.27
C LEU A 58 6.61 -11.12 -6.68
N ALA A 59 7.25 -10.55 -7.70
CA ALA A 59 7.12 -11.02 -9.09
C ALA A 59 7.66 -12.45 -9.25
N GLN A 60 8.78 -12.76 -8.62
CA GLN A 60 9.34 -14.11 -8.58
C GLN A 60 8.35 -15.08 -7.91
N TRP A 61 7.87 -14.75 -6.72
CA TRP A 61 6.94 -15.62 -5.99
C TRP A 61 5.64 -15.87 -6.76
N ARG A 62 5.06 -14.83 -7.39
CA ARG A 62 3.88 -14.99 -8.26
C ARG A 62 4.12 -15.96 -9.40
N THR A 63 5.30 -15.90 -10.01
CA THR A 63 5.69 -16.85 -11.07
C THR A 63 5.82 -18.27 -10.51
N GLU A 64 6.45 -18.43 -9.36
CA GLU A 64 6.66 -19.73 -8.71
C GLU A 64 5.35 -20.45 -8.37
N ILE A 65 4.33 -19.72 -7.91
CA ILE A 65 3.04 -20.30 -7.55
C ILE A 65 2.04 -20.35 -8.72
N GLY A 66 2.41 -19.83 -9.90
CA GLY A 66 1.52 -19.74 -11.05
C GLY A 66 0.35 -18.77 -10.86
N ASP A 67 0.57 -17.66 -10.15
CA ASP A 67 -0.46 -16.62 -9.94
C ASP A 67 -0.72 -15.86 -11.26
N GLY A 68 -1.79 -16.27 -11.95
CA GLY A 68 -2.26 -15.65 -13.18
C GLY A 68 -2.92 -14.28 -13.02
N GLY A 69 -3.02 -13.76 -11.78
CA GLY A 69 -3.52 -12.41 -11.50
C GLY A 69 -2.56 -11.29 -11.91
N ALA A 70 -1.33 -11.61 -12.30
CA ALA A 70 -0.35 -10.68 -12.84
C ALA A 70 -0.53 -10.45 -14.35
N ASN A 71 -1.72 -10.07 -14.79
CA ASN A 71 -1.86 -9.41 -16.09
C ASN A 71 -2.02 -7.91 -15.81
N PRO A 72 -1.17 -7.04 -16.38
CA PRO A 72 -1.27 -5.59 -16.19
C PRO A 72 -2.62 -5.02 -16.67
#